data_AF-A0A0K6GT61-F1
#
_entry.id   AF-A0A0K6GT61-F1
#
_cell.length_a   1.000
_cell.length_b   1.000
_cell.length_c   1.000
_cell.angle_alpha   90.00
_cell.angle_beta   90.00
_cell.angle_gamma   90.00
#
_symmetry.space_group_name_H-M   'P 1'
#
loop_
_entity.id
_entity.type
_entity.pdbx_description
1 polymer ?
#
loop_
_entity_poly.entity_id
_entity_poly.type
_entity_poly.pdbx_seq_one_letter_code
_entity_poly.pdbx_strand_id
1 'polypeptide(L)'
;MGLFCTECGQRKESADALFCTHCGHRFPSGTTVFQPTLAPLDSGPLRSRAASLRRPGKRTLLLGGAGLALLFALGAGVAYYMRPPAATPEAYTEAINHHLASHREQAQDKVCLSNFPYATNPVFTNASDTATNHWLDLLVKAGLYRQPDTLTEGFWTKLRYTQTDKGHTVLKEGRLCLAKGLKVERIESVLPPETIAGALVGKAVFSTTLDAPADWVTEEMRRELPGEGHLTGQTLLLTVQDGAWQVMDAAQLQRSQMAQAPSPEAGTSGLRGWWQRLTGPTEPDDDAIWTALMPHVHGLSREALQLRKGSCERQAEGRFRCVIHLGDREERISLIREGESWVLQDE
;
A
#
# COMPACT_ATOMS: atom_id res chain seq x y z
N MET A 1 -29.15 41.25 -1.66
CA MET A 1 -28.16 40.16 -1.55
C MET A 1 -27.59 40.19 -0.15
N GLY A 2 -27.61 39.07 0.58
CA GLY A 2 -27.08 39.02 1.94
C GLY A 2 -25.55 39.03 1.93
N LEU A 3 -24.94 39.84 2.77
CA LEU A 3 -23.49 39.78 3.01
C LEU A 3 -23.24 38.58 3.93
N PHE A 4 -22.27 37.73 3.60
CA PHE A 4 -21.84 36.59 4.41
C PHE A 4 -20.42 36.84 4.92
N CYS A 5 -20.12 36.34 6.11
CA CYS A 5 -18.76 36.38 6.65
C CYS A 5 -17.88 35.43 5.83
N THR A 6 -16.73 35.92 5.37
CA THR A 6 -15.80 35.14 4.54
C THR A 6 -15.07 34.04 5.31
N GLU A 7 -15.02 34.13 6.64
CA GLU A 7 -14.34 33.16 7.50
C GLU A 7 -15.25 32.02 7.96
N CYS A 8 -16.45 32.33 8.44
CA CYS A 8 -17.35 31.33 9.03
C CYS A 8 -18.60 31.06 8.19
N GLY A 9 -18.77 31.73 7.04
CA GLY A 9 -19.91 31.57 6.15
C GLY A 9 -21.24 32.10 6.69
N GLN A 10 -21.28 32.66 7.91
CA GLN A 10 -22.51 33.12 8.53
C GLN A 10 -23.04 34.41 7.92
N ARG A 11 -24.37 34.50 7.81
CA ARG A 11 -25.03 35.68 7.23
C ARG A 11 -24.91 36.87 8.18
N LYS A 12 -24.62 38.05 7.63
CA LYS A 12 -24.64 39.31 8.36
C LYS A 12 -26.07 39.64 8.81
N GLU A 13 -26.30 39.70 10.12
CA GLU A 13 -27.63 39.90 10.72
C GLU A 13 -28.18 41.32 10.51
N SER A 14 -27.31 42.34 10.50
CA SER A 14 -27.71 43.73 10.28
C SER A 14 -26.76 44.45 9.32
N ALA A 15 -27.27 45.37 8.51
CA ALA A 15 -26.48 46.09 7.50
C ALA A 15 -25.30 46.86 8.11
N ASP A 16 -25.45 47.31 9.36
CA ASP A 16 -24.49 48.18 10.07
C ASP A 16 -23.53 47.41 10.99
N ALA A 17 -23.66 46.07 11.10
CA ALA A 17 -22.73 45.28 11.90
C ALA A 17 -21.29 45.44 11.37
N LEU A 18 -20.39 45.96 12.20
CA LEU A 18 -18.98 46.10 11.85
C LEU A 18 -18.22 44.78 12.03
N PHE A 19 -18.71 43.89 12.89
CA PHE A 19 -18.08 42.62 13.24
C PHE A 19 -19.10 41.48 13.17
N CYS A 20 -18.62 40.26 12.88
CA CYS A 20 -19.44 39.05 12.94
C CYS A 20 -19.68 38.66 14.40
N THR A 21 -20.93 38.48 14.80
CA THR A 21 -21.35 38.07 16.15
C THR A 21 -20.88 36.67 16.52
N HIS A 22 -20.61 35.80 15.54
CA HIS A 22 -20.21 34.41 15.77
C HIS A 22 -18.69 34.22 15.92
N CYS A 23 -17.87 34.96 15.16
CA CYS A 23 -16.40 34.77 15.18
C CYS A 23 -15.61 36.04 15.51
N GLY A 24 -16.27 37.19 15.71
CA GLY A 24 -15.64 38.46 16.05
C GLY A 24 -14.93 39.17 14.88
N HIS A 25 -14.90 38.58 13.67
CA HIS A 25 -14.16 39.16 12.56
C HIS A 25 -14.86 40.39 11.96
N ARG A 26 -14.09 41.46 11.69
CA ARG A 26 -14.60 42.70 11.08
C ARG A 26 -15.02 42.48 9.63
N PHE A 27 -16.18 43.02 9.24
CA PHE A 27 -16.60 43.08 7.84
C PHE A 27 -15.80 44.16 7.09
N PRO A 28 -15.41 43.93 5.82
CA PRO A 28 -14.75 44.94 5.02
C PRO A 28 -15.69 46.16 4.85
N SER A 29 -15.23 47.32 5.33
CA SER A 29 -16.00 48.57 5.26
C SER A 29 -16.01 49.07 3.81
N GLY A 30 -17.20 49.16 3.22
CA GLY A 30 -17.38 49.39 1.78
C GLY A 30 -17.08 50.81 1.33
N THR A 31 -16.58 50.93 0.09
CA THR A 31 -16.52 52.17 -0.67
C THR A 31 -17.82 52.32 -1.47
N THR A 32 -18.67 53.20 -0.98
CA THR A 32 -19.59 54.12 -1.70
C THR A 32 -20.25 53.65 -3.01
N VAL A 33 -21.57 53.44 -2.91
CA VAL A 33 -22.55 53.43 -4.00
C VAL A 33 -22.59 54.81 -4.67
N PHE A 34 -22.38 54.88 -5.99
CA PHE A 34 -22.67 56.06 -6.81
C PHE A 34 -24.10 55.93 -7.37
N GLN A 35 -24.97 56.88 -7.01
CA GLN A 35 -26.33 56.99 -7.53
C GLN A 35 -26.32 57.82 -8.83
N PRO A 36 -27.17 57.53 -9.85
CA PRO A 36 -27.15 58.22 -11.12
C PRO A 36 -27.97 59.52 -11.07
N THR A 37 -27.54 60.57 -11.77
CA THR A 37 -28.35 61.74 -12.06
C THR A 37 -28.11 62.17 -13.51
N LEU A 38 -29.23 62.40 -14.21
CA LEU A 38 -29.33 62.74 -15.64
C LEU A 38 -28.81 64.15 -15.97
N ALA A 39 -28.53 64.36 -17.26
CA ALA A 39 -27.78 65.42 -17.93
C ALA A 39 -28.35 66.87 -17.83
N PRO A 40 -27.63 67.88 -18.36
CA PRO A 40 -27.83 68.22 -19.78
C PRO A 40 -26.54 68.53 -20.58
N LEU A 41 -26.70 68.45 -21.92
CA LEU A 41 -25.76 68.90 -22.94
C LEU A 41 -25.49 70.40 -22.84
N ASP A 42 -24.22 70.81 -22.98
CA ASP A 42 -23.91 72.01 -23.74
C ASP A 42 -22.49 72.03 -24.29
N SER A 43 -22.38 72.68 -25.43
CA SER A 43 -21.29 72.71 -26.41
C SER A 43 -20.23 73.78 -26.15
N GLY A 44 -18.93 73.48 -26.34
CA GLY A 44 -17.90 74.52 -26.53
C GLY A 44 -16.44 74.06 -26.36
N PRO A 45 -15.45 74.62 -27.09
CA PRO A 45 -14.31 73.85 -27.59
C PRO A 45 -12.99 73.98 -26.81
N LEU A 46 -12.17 72.93 -26.97
CA LEU A 46 -10.70 72.85 -27.02
C LEU A 46 -9.91 73.96 -26.29
N ARG A 47 -9.33 73.59 -25.14
CA ARG A 47 -8.06 74.16 -24.67
C ARG A 47 -7.05 73.06 -24.40
N SER A 48 -6.17 72.87 -25.37
CA SER A 48 -4.91 72.15 -25.24
C SER A 48 -4.09 72.75 -24.10
N ARG A 49 -3.92 72.01 -23.00
CA ARG A 49 -2.80 72.18 -22.08
C ARG A 49 -1.89 70.98 -22.21
N ALA A 50 -0.83 71.17 -22.99
CA ALA A 50 0.38 70.39 -22.87
C ALA A 50 1.07 70.69 -21.53
N ALA A 51 1.95 69.74 -21.15
CA ALA A 51 2.79 69.68 -19.95
C ALA A 51 2.08 69.13 -18.69
N SER A 52 2.51 68.03 -18.08
CA SER A 52 3.88 67.51 -18.00
C SER A 52 3.85 66.01 -17.68
N LEU A 53 4.63 65.22 -18.43
CA LEU A 53 5.06 63.89 -18.03
C LEU A 53 5.96 64.03 -16.80
N ARG A 54 5.37 64.09 -15.60
CA ARG A 54 6.10 63.86 -14.36
C ARG A 54 6.39 62.38 -14.26
N ARG A 55 7.62 61.98 -14.60
CA ARG A 55 8.23 60.72 -14.16
C ARG A 55 8.11 60.63 -12.63
N PRO A 56 7.35 59.68 -12.06
CA PRO A 56 7.57 59.29 -10.67
C PRO A 56 8.81 58.40 -10.65
N GLY A 57 9.76 58.75 -9.79
CA GLY A 57 11.11 58.22 -9.77
C GLY A 57 11.21 56.72 -9.47
N LYS A 58 12.40 56.17 -9.75
CA LYS A 58 12.84 54.78 -9.59
C LYS A 58 12.65 54.15 -8.18
N ARG A 59 12.03 54.84 -7.21
CA ARG A 59 11.85 54.37 -5.82
C ARG A 59 10.49 53.73 -5.55
N THR A 60 9.44 54.01 -6.33
CA THR A 60 8.10 53.40 -6.13
C THR A 60 7.92 52.04 -6.81
N LEU A 61 8.82 51.67 -7.73
CA LEU A 61 8.87 50.33 -8.32
C LEU A 61 9.48 49.27 -7.38
N LEU A 62 10.21 49.69 -6.34
CA LEU A 62 10.87 48.79 -5.39
C LEU A 62 9.93 48.30 -4.27
N LEU A 63 8.91 49.08 -3.87
CA LEU A 63 7.96 48.64 -2.83
C LEU A 63 6.84 47.75 -3.39
N GLY A 64 6.43 47.91 -4.65
CA GLY A 64 5.47 47.02 -5.29
C GLY A 64 6.04 45.62 -5.55
N GLY A 65 7.33 45.53 -5.90
CA GLY A 65 8.01 44.26 -6.15
C GLY A 65 8.25 43.42 -4.90
N ALA A 66 8.58 44.05 -3.77
CA ALA A 66 8.86 43.34 -2.51
C ALA A 66 7.60 42.68 -1.91
N GLY A 67 6.46 43.38 -1.92
CA GLY A 67 5.19 42.81 -1.43
C GLY A 67 4.68 41.66 -2.31
N LEU A 68 4.84 41.79 -3.64
CA LEU A 68 4.48 40.73 -4.58
C LEU A 68 5.40 39.50 -4.41
N ALA A 69 6.72 39.71 -4.28
CA ALA A 69 7.67 38.63 -4.06
C ALA A 69 7.42 37.88 -2.74
N LEU A 70 7.01 38.58 -1.68
CA LEU A 70 6.65 37.96 -0.41
C LEU A 70 5.37 37.12 -0.54
N LEU A 71 4.36 37.61 -1.26
CA LEU A 71 3.12 36.85 -1.55
C LEU A 71 3.38 35.63 -2.44
N PHE A 72 4.26 35.75 -3.44
CA PHE A 72 4.69 34.61 -4.24
C PHE A 72 5.54 33.61 -3.44
N ALA A 73 6.41 34.08 -2.53
CA ALA A 73 7.19 33.20 -1.67
C ALA A 73 6.30 32.48 -0.63
N LEU A 74 5.34 33.19 -0.02
CA LEU A 74 4.34 32.60 0.88
C LEU A 74 3.41 31.65 0.13
N GLY A 75 2.89 32.04 -1.03
CA GLY A 75 2.03 31.22 -1.87
C GLY A 75 2.75 29.99 -2.42
N ALA A 76 4.01 30.13 -2.85
CA ALA A 76 4.85 29.02 -3.26
C ALA A 76 5.21 28.11 -2.08
N GLY A 77 5.43 28.67 -0.89
CA GLY A 77 5.66 27.92 0.34
C GLY A 77 4.45 27.08 0.75
N VAL A 78 3.24 27.66 0.69
CA VAL A 78 1.98 26.95 0.98
C VAL A 78 1.71 25.88 -0.08
N ALA A 79 1.90 26.19 -1.37
CA ALA A 79 1.73 25.22 -2.45
C ALA A 79 2.76 24.09 -2.39
N TYR A 80 3.99 24.37 -1.92
CA TYR A 80 5.02 23.35 -1.69
C TYR A 80 4.66 22.44 -0.51
N TYR A 81 4.13 23.01 0.58
CA TYR A 81 3.68 22.25 1.75
C TYR A 81 2.44 21.37 1.46
N MET A 82 1.59 21.77 0.52
CA MET A 82 0.41 20.98 0.09
C MET A 82 0.72 19.95 -1.00
N ARG A 83 1.97 19.81 -1.46
CA ARG A 83 2.29 18.75 -2.42
C ARG A 83 2.26 17.40 -1.71
N PRO A 84 1.63 16.36 -2.33
CA PRO A 84 1.73 15.02 -1.80
C PRO A 84 3.20 14.63 -1.68
N PRO A 85 3.58 13.91 -0.60
CA PRO A 85 4.95 13.48 -0.40
C PRO A 85 5.42 12.68 -1.62
N ALA A 86 6.65 12.93 -2.05
CA ALA A 86 7.22 12.22 -3.20
C ALA A 86 7.23 10.71 -2.94
N ALA A 87 6.81 9.92 -3.92
CA ALA A 87 6.87 8.46 -3.88
C ALA A 87 8.31 8.01 -4.16
N THR A 88 9.19 8.15 -3.17
CA THR A 88 10.58 7.73 -3.28
C THR A 88 10.80 6.40 -2.55
N PRO A 89 11.83 5.61 -2.94
CA PRO A 89 12.21 4.40 -2.22
C PRO A 89 12.43 4.61 -0.72
N GLU A 90 12.99 5.75 -0.33
CA GLU A 90 13.28 6.09 1.06
C GLU A 90 11.99 6.33 1.84
N ALA A 91 11.04 7.11 1.28
CA ALA A 91 9.75 7.36 1.92
C ALA A 91 8.94 6.06 2.09
N TYR A 92 9.01 5.15 1.12
CA TYR A 92 8.35 3.84 1.21
C TYR A 92 9.04 2.92 2.20
N THR A 93 10.37 2.93 2.24
CA THR A 93 11.16 2.18 3.23
C THR A 93 10.79 2.60 4.65
N GLU A 94 10.70 3.90 4.91
CA GLU A 94 10.28 4.44 6.21
C GLU A 94 8.86 4.02 6.57
N ALA A 95 7.91 4.18 5.64
CA ALA A 95 6.52 3.78 5.83
C ALA A 95 6.35 2.29 6.13
N ILE A 96 7.05 1.42 5.38
CA ILE A 96 6.99 -0.03 5.56
C ILE A 96 7.68 -0.44 6.86
N ASN A 97 8.86 0.12 7.19
CA ASN A 97 9.52 -0.17 8.46
C ASN A 97 8.69 0.28 9.66
N HIS A 98 8.02 1.44 9.56
CA HIS A 98 7.08 1.89 10.59
C HIS A 98 5.91 0.90 10.74
N HIS A 99 5.36 0.40 9.63
CA HIS A 99 4.31 -0.61 9.65
C HIS A 99 4.77 -1.95 10.28
N LEU A 100 5.95 -2.45 9.90
CA LEU A 100 6.55 -3.65 10.49
C LEU A 100 6.80 -3.47 12.01
N ALA A 101 7.23 -2.27 12.42
CA ALA A 101 7.47 -1.95 13.82
C ALA A 101 6.17 -1.79 14.63
N SER A 102 5.05 -1.38 14.02
CA SER A 102 3.75 -1.30 14.68
C SER A 102 3.03 -2.64 14.75
N HIS A 103 3.31 -3.57 13.83
CA HIS A 103 2.75 -4.92 13.78
C HIS A 103 3.74 -5.99 14.24
N ARG A 104 4.35 -5.77 15.41
CA ARG A 104 5.45 -6.62 15.91
C ARG A 104 5.10 -8.10 16.02
N GLU A 105 3.89 -8.44 16.43
CA GLU A 105 3.49 -9.85 16.59
C GLU A 105 3.51 -10.58 15.24
N GLN A 106 2.93 -9.97 14.20
CA GLN A 106 2.93 -10.52 12.84
C GLN A 106 4.34 -10.62 12.27
N ALA A 107 5.19 -9.62 12.53
CA ALA A 107 6.60 -9.67 12.13
C ALA A 107 7.37 -10.74 12.92
N GLN A 108 7.03 -10.97 14.19
CA GLN A 108 7.63 -12.02 15.02
C GLN A 108 7.26 -13.43 14.53
N ASP A 109 6.02 -13.64 14.10
CA ASP A 109 5.59 -14.92 13.52
C ASP A 109 6.41 -15.31 12.29
N LYS A 110 6.96 -14.34 11.57
CA LYS A 110 7.85 -14.56 10.41
C LYS A 110 9.32 -14.79 10.78
N VAL A 111 9.74 -14.51 12.02
CA VAL A 111 11.14 -14.71 12.45
C VAL A 111 11.29 -15.74 13.58
N CYS A 112 10.18 -16.30 14.05
CA CYS A 112 10.12 -17.31 15.10
C CYS A 112 9.65 -18.65 14.53
N LEU A 113 10.57 -19.59 14.46
CA LEU A 113 10.35 -20.88 13.81
C LEU A 113 9.55 -21.83 14.71
N SER A 114 8.53 -22.46 14.13
CA SER A 114 7.74 -23.54 14.74
C SER A 114 7.87 -24.87 13.97
N ASN A 115 8.86 -24.99 13.07
CA ASN A 115 9.10 -26.15 12.22
C ASN A 115 9.64 -27.38 12.98
N PHE A 116 10.00 -27.23 14.25
CA PHE A 116 10.55 -28.29 15.09
C PHE A 116 10.07 -28.09 16.55
N PRO A 117 9.90 -29.16 17.35
CA PRO A 117 9.47 -29.04 18.74
C PRO A 117 10.60 -28.53 19.64
N TYR A 118 10.97 -27.25 19.49
CA TYR A 118 12.05 -26.62 20.25
C TYR A 118 11.79 -26.56 21.76
N ALA A 119 10.56 -26.66 22.23
CA ALA A 119 10.29 -26.71 23.68
C ALA A 119 10.64 -28.06 24.33
N THR A 120 10.80 -29.12 23.53
CA THR A 120 11.07 -30.47 24.03
C THR A 120 12.55 -30.59 24.39
N ASN A 121 12.86 -31.12 25.57
CA ASN A 121 14.22 -31.36 26.01
C ASN A 121 14.29 -32.60 26.94
N PRO A 122 15.04 -33.65 26.61
CA PRO A 122 15.85 -33.82 25.39
C PRO A 122 15.01 -34.12 24.15
N VAL A 123 15.55 -33.82 22.97
CA VAL A 123 14.96 -34.22 21.69
C VAL A 123 15.69 -35.45 21.14
N PHE A 124 14.92 -36.35 20.54
CA PHE A 124 15.44 -37.56 19.91
C PHE A 124 15.18 -37.52 18.41
N THR A 125 16.21 -37.80 17.63
CA THR A 125 16.10 -37.94 16.17
C THR A 125 16.65 -39.30 15.74
N ASN A 126 16.23 -39.77 14.56
CA ASN A 126 16.86 -40.93 13.94
C ASN A 126 18.18 -40.49 13.30
N ALA A 127 19.23 -41.30 13.41
CA ALA A 127 20.52 -40.97 12.79
C ALA A 127 20.44 -40.85 11.26
N SER A 128 19.43 -41.44 10.62
CA SER A 128 19.17 -41.35 9.18
C SER A 128 18.44 -40.08 8.75
N ASP A 129 17.89 -39.28 9.68
CA ASP A 129 17.19 -38.02 9.36
C ASP A 129 18.20 -36.89 9.16
N THR A 130 18.79 -36.85 7.96
CA THR A 130 19.90 -35.95 7.64
C THR A 130 19.51 -34.48 7.72
N ALA A 131 18.29 -34.11 7.31
CA ALA A 131 17.83 -32.72 7.33
C ALA A 131 17.66 -32.21 8.77
N THR A 132 16.98 -32.97 9.61
CA THR A 132 16.79 -32.59 11.02
C THR A 132 18.11 -32.58 11.78
N ASN A 133 18.97 -33.59 11.55
CA ASN A 133 20.28 -33.67 12.19
C ASN A 133 21.20 -32.51 11.74
N HIS A 134 21.18 -32.16 10.46
CA HIS A 134 21.94 -31.00 9.96
C HIS A 134 21.50 -29.71 10.65
N TRP A 135 20.19 -29.46 10.75
CA TRP A 135 19.67 -28.29 11.46
C TRP A 135 20.08 -28.26 12.93
N LEU A 136 19.96 -29.40 13.64
CA LEU A 136 20.36 -29.50 15.04
C LEU A 136 21.88 -29.31 15.21
N ASP A 137 22.70 -29.80 14.30
CA ASP A 137 24.16 -29.58 14.31
C ASP A 137 24.51 -28.08 14.18
N LEU A 138 23.77 -27.33 13.36
CA LEU A 138 23.92 -25.87 13.33
C LEU A 138 23.59 -25.24 14.69
N LEU A 139 22.50 -25.68 15.33
CA LEU A 139 22.13 -25.18 16.66
C LEU A 139 23.15 -25.59 17.75
N VAL A 140 23.82 -26.73 17.59
CA VAL A 140 24.96 -27.13 18.44
C VAL A 140 26.15 -26.20 18.23
N LYS A 141 26.53 -25.91 16.97
CA LYS A 141 27.60 -24.94 16.66
C LYS A 141 27.30 -23.55 17.23
N ALA A 142 26.03 -23.15 17.25
CA ALA A 142 25.57 -21.89 17.84
C ALA A 142 25.48 -21.90 19.38
N GLY A 143 25.74 -23.06 20.01
CA GLY A 143 25.74 -23.24 21.46
C GLY A 143 24.35 -23.33 22.09
N LEU A 144 23.29 -23.56 21.30
CA LEU A 144 21.91 -23.72 21.79
C LEU A 144 21.62 -25.16 22.22
N TYR A 145 22.30 -26.14 21.62
CA TYR A 145 22.26 -27.54 22.01
C TYR A 145 23.67 -28.06 22.30
N ARG A 146 23.75 -29.13 23.08
CA ARG A 146 24.99 -29.90 23.26
C ARG A 146 25.16 -30.88 22.12
N GLN A 147 26.41 -31.30 21.88
CA GLN A 147 26.73 -32.41 20.97
C GLN A 147 25.84 -33.62 21.31
N PRO A 148 25.29 -34.31 20.30
CA PRO A 148 24.33 -35.37 20.55
C PRO A 148 24.98 -36.62 21.15
N ASP A 149 24.26 -37.28 22.04
CA ASP A 149 24.63 -38.63 22.46
C ASP A 149 24.05 -39.65 21.49
N THR A 150 24.88 -40.57 21.01
CA THR A 150 24.44 -41.70 20.19
C THR A 150 23.87 -42.80 21.07
N LEU A 151 22.59 -43.11 20.88
CA LEU A 151 21.90 -44.21 21.56
C LEU A 151 21.64 -45.33 20.55
N THR A 152 22.30 -46.47 20.75
CA THR A 152 22.10 -47.65 19.91
C THR A 152 21.16 -48.63 20.62
N GLU A 153 19.99 -48.85 20.04
CA GLU A 153 18.99 -49.79 20.52
C GLU A 153 18.81 -50.89 19.46
N GLY A 154 19.58 -51.98 19.59
CA GLY A 154 19.61 -53.06 18.61
C GLY A 154 20.18 -52.59 17.27
N PHE A 155 19.39 -52.63 16.21
CA PHE A 155 19.79 -52.18 14.87
C PHE A 155 19.47 -50.71 14.58
N TRP A 156 18.78 -50.03 15.49
CA TRP A 156 18.40 -48.63 15.34
C TRP A 156 19.37 -47.72 16.09
N THR A 157 19.75 -46.62 15.46
CA THR A 157 20.58 -45.57 16.07
C THR A 157 19.77 -44.29 16.18
N LYS A 158 19.62 -43.80 17.40
CA LYS A 158 19.00 -42.51 17.71
C LYS A 158 20.06 -41.54 18.21
N LEU A 159 19.86 -40.25 17.94
CA LEU A 159 20.66 -39.17 18.47
C LEU A 159 19.84 -38.43 19.51
N ARG A 160 20.43 -38.19 20.69
CA ARG A 160 19.82 -37.43 21.78
C ARG A 160 20.45 -36.05 21.86
N TYR A 161 19.68 -35.03 21.53
CA TYR A 161 20.09 -33.63 21.65
C TYR A 161 19.53 -33.04 22.95
N THR A 162 20.40 -32.43 23.75
CA THR A 162 20.02 -31.75 24.99
C THR A 162 20.26 -30.26 24.84
N GLN A 163 19.28 -29.44 25.23
CA GLN A 163 19.43 -27.99 25.18
C GLN A 163 20.42 -27.49 26.22
N THR A 164 21.11 -26.41 25.88
CA THR A 164 21.88 -25.61 26.83
C THR A 164 20.99 -24.58 27.51
N ASP A 165 21.47 -23.96 28.58
CA ASP A 165 20.76 -22.84 29.21
C ASP A 165 20.53 -21.68 28.21
N LYS A 166 21.52 -21.43 27.34
CA LYS A 166 21.39 -20.47 26.23
C LYS A 166 20.24 -20.86 25.30
N GLY A 167 20.16 -22.15 24.92
CA GLY A 167 19.08 -22.70 24.11
C GLY A 167 17.69 -22.43 24.68
N HIS A 168 17.52 -22.60 25.99
CA HIS A 168 16.23 -22.34 26.64
C HIS A 168 15.84 -20.85 26.64
N THR A 169 16.82 -19.94 26.81
CA THR A 169 16.55 -18.48 26.88
C THR A 169 16.16 -17.85 25.54
N VAL A 170 16.49 -18.48 24.41
CA VAL A 170 16.21 -17.93 23.08
C VAL A 170 14.84 -18.35 22.54
N LEU A 171 14.12 -19.21 23.26
CA LEU A 171 12.78 -19.64 22.90
C LEU A 171 11.74 -18.61 23.37
N LYS A 172 10.77 -18.33 22.50
CA LYS A 172 9.54 -17.62 22.87
C LYS A 172 8.36 -18.51 22.57
N GLU A 173 7.55 -18.82 23.58
CA GLU A 173 6.35 -19.66 23.42
C GLU A 173 6.66 -21.01 22.75
N GLY A 174 7.84 -21.58 23.01
CA GLY A 174 8.29 -22.83 22.41
C GLY A 174 8.77 -22.74 20.95
N ARG A 175 8.86 -21.52 20.39
CA ARG A 175 9.41 -21.23 19.05
C ARG A 175 10.83 -20.68 19.14
N LEU A 176 11.64 -20.98 18.13
CA LEU A 176 13.01 -20.48 18.03
C LEU A 176 13.04 -19.15 17.28
N CYS A 177 13.28 -18.04 17.98
CA CYS A 177 13.27 -16.70 17.38
C CYS A 177 14.67 -16.24 16.95
N LEU A 178 14.83 -15.99 15.66
CA LEU A 178 16.10 -15.64 15.02
C LEU A 178 16.42 -14.14 15.13
N ALA A 179 15.40 -13.31 15.30
CA ALA A 179 15.53 -11.86 15.30
C ALA A 179 14.42 -11.21 16.12
N LYS A 180 14.50 -9.88 16.31
CA LYS A 180 13.41 -9.13 16.95
C LYS A 180 12.24 -8.86 16.01
N GLY A 181 12.48 -8.89 14.71
CA GLY A 181 11.48 -8.69 13.67
C GLY A 181 12.13 -8.65 12.30
N LEU A 182 11.43 -8.03 11.35
CA LEU A 182 11.90 -7.80 9.99
C LEU A 182 12.06 -6.30 9.75
N LYS A 183 12.97 -5.96 8.84
CA LYS A 183 13.09 -4.63 8.26
C LYS A 183 13.24 -4.74 6.75
N VAL A 184 12.90 -3.67 6.06
CA VAL A 184 13.18 -3.55 4.62
C VAL A 184 14.69 -3.54 4.40
N GLU A 185 15.15 -4.45 3.54
CA GLU A 185 16.52 -4.44 3.04
C GLU A 185 16.62 -3.54 1.81
N ARG A 186 15.68 -3.70 0.88
CA ARG A 186 15.68 -2.98 -0.39
C ARG A 186 14.28 -2.83 -0.95
N ILE A 187 14.00 -1.66 -1.55
CA ILE A 187 12.88 -1.49 -2.49
C ILE A 187 13.36 -1.93 -3.88
N GLU A 188 12.72 -2.96 -4.42
CA GLU A 188 13.01 -3.53 -5.72
C GLU A 188 12.39 -2.68 -6.83
N SER A 189 11.15 -2.24 -6.63
CA SER A 189 10.49 -1.32 -7.55
C SER A 189 9.47 -0.42 -6.85
N VAL A 190 9.38 0.82 -7.33
CA VAL A 190 8.35 1.79 -6.98
C VAL A 190 7.53 2.01 -8.23
N LEU A 191 6.24 1.66 -8.18
CA LEU A 191 5.34 1.95 -9.29
C LEU A 191 4.80 3.39 -9.14
N PRO A 192 4.52 4.08 -10.26
CA PRO A 192 3.92 5.41 -10.23
C PRO A 192 2.64 5.41 -9.38
N PRO A 193 2.47 6.36 -8.44
CA PRO A 193 1.26 6.44 -7.65
C PRO A 193 0.03 6.73 -8.52
N GLU A 194 -1.07 6.05 -8.21
CA GLU A 194 -2.35 6.21 -8.89
C GLU A 194 -3.40 6.78 -7.92
N THR A 195 -4.40 7.49 -8.45
CA THR A 195 -5.50 7.98 -7.63
C THR A 195 -6.65 6.99 -7.66
N ILE A 196 -6.95 6.38 -6.51
CA ILE A 196 -7.98 5.35 -6.37
C ILE A 196 -8.97 5.83 -5.33
N ALA A 197 -10.25 5.96 -5.71
CA ALA A 197 -11.31 6.49 -4.84
C ALA A 197 -10.97 7.86 -4.20
N GLY A 198 -10.23 8.72 -4.93
CA GLY A 198 -9.80 10.03 -4.44
C GLY A 198 -8.57 10.01 -3.50
N ALA A 199 -8.00 8.84 -3.20
CA ALA A 199 -6.78 8.69 -2.43
C ALA A 199 -5.58 8.41 -3.36
N LEU A 200 -4.43 9.00 -3.06
CA LEU A 200 -3.18 8.66 -3.74
C LEU A 200 -2.67 7.32 -3.20
N VAL A 201 -2.54 6.34 -4.08
CA VAL A 201 -2.11 4.97 -3.76
C VAL A 201 -0.81 4.66 -4.49
N GLY A 202 0.20 4.28 -3.71
CA GLY A 202 1.50 3.83 -4.17
C GLY A 202 1.62 2.32 -4.06
N LYS A 203 2.41 1.71 -4.94
CA LYS A 203 2.74 0.28 -4.87
C LYS A 203 4.24 0.10 -4.80
N ALA A 204 4.69 -0.66 -3.81
CA ALA A 204 6.10 -0.96 -3.59
C ALA A 204 6.31 -2.47 -3.66
N VAL A 205 7.34 -2.88 -4.39
CA VAL A 205 7.91 -4.23 -4.30
C VAL A 205 9.21 -4.14 -3.52
N PHE A 206 9.37 -4.97 -2.49
CA PHE A 206 10.50 -4.88 -1.58
C PHE A 206 10.95 -6.25 -1.07
N SER A 207 12.20 -6.29 -0.62
CA SER A 207 12.76 -7.40 0.13
C SER A 207 12.96 -7.03 1.60
N THR A 208 12.82 -8.01 2.47
CA THR A 208 13.07 -7.86 3.91
C THR A 208 14.31 -8.62 4.35
N THR A 209 14.84 -8.22 5.49
CA THR A 209 15.91 -8.92 6.21
C THR A 209 15.60 -8.90 7.71
N LEU A 210 16.35 -9.69 8.46
CA LEU A 210 16.22 -9.76 9.92
C LEU A 210 16.58 -8.41 10.56
N ASP A 211 15.67 -7.88 11.38
CA ASP A 211 15.93 -6.72 12.23
C ASP A 211 16.47 -7.17 13.60
N ALA A 212 17.67 -6.69 13.93
CA ALA A 212 18.43 -7.11 15.09
C ALA A 212 18.47 -8.65 15.24
N PRO A 213 19.16 -9.37 14.32
CA PRO A 213 19.32 -10.81 14.44
C PRO A 213 20.01 -11.17 15.76
N ALA A 214 19.64 -12.32 16.32
CA ALA A 214 20.27 -12.81 17.54
C ALA A 214 21.76 -13.13 17.29
N ASP A 215 22.57 -12.96 18.33
CA ASP A 215 24.03 -13.11 18.30
C ASP A 215 24.50 -14.50 17.83
N TRP A 216 23.65 -15.51 18.02
CA TRP A 216 23.92 -16.90 17.68
C TRP A 216 23.53 -17.26 16.24
N VAL A 217 22.81 -16.39 15.52
CA VAL A 217 22.36 -16.65 14.15
C VAL A 217 23.52 -16.45 13.17
N THR A 218 23.87 -17.50 12.44
CA THR A 218 24.94 -17.48 11.44
C THR A 218 24.41 -17.24 10.03
N GLU A 219 25.30 -16.93 9.09
CA GLU A 219 24.97 -16.85 7.66
C GLU A 219 24.53 -18.23 7.11
N GLU A 220 25.13 -19.32 7.58
CA GLU A 220 24.75 -20.69 7.20
C GLU A 220 23.30 -20.98 7.61
N MET A 221 22.93 -20.66 8.86
CA MET A 221 21.54 -20.77 9.31
C MET A 221 20.61 -19.93 8.46
N ARG A 222 20.98 -18.69 8.10
CA ARG A 222 20.13 -17.83 7.27
C ARG A 222 19.81 -18.40 5.89
N ARG A 223 20.69 -19.25 5.33
CA ARG A 223 20.46 -19.93 4.04
C ARG A 223 19.59 -21.15 4.15
N GLU A 224 19.67 -21.87 5.26
CA GLU A 224 18.85 -23.06 5.54
C GLU A 224 17.40 -22.70 5.87
N LEU A 225 17.11 -21.45 6.23
CA LEU A 225 15.76 -20.99 6.48
C LEU A 225 14.98 -20.88 5.17
N PRO A 226 13.93 -21.68 4.96
CA PRO A 226 13.07 -21.52 3.81
C PRO A 226 12.32 -20.19 3.93
N GLY A 227 12.75 -19.17 3.19
CA GLY A 227 11.97 -17.98 2.83
C GLY A 227 11.54 -17.01 3.94
N GLU A 228 11.59 -17.35 5.22
CA GLU A 228 10.97 -16.51 6.27
C GLU A 228 11.86 -15.37 6.80
N GLY A 229 13.19 -15.55 6.79
CA GLY A 229 14.14 -14.52 7.23
C GLY A 229 14.55 -13.51 6.15
N HIS A 230 14.23 -13.80 4.89
CA HIS A 230 14.48 -12.95 3.73
C HIS A 230 13.35 -13.16 2.73
N LEU A 231 12.27 -12.39 2.88
CA LEU A 231 11.14 -12.42 1.96
C LEU A 231 11.45 -11.43 0.83
N THR A 232 11.62 -11.93 -0.39
CA THR A 232 11.83 -11.11 -1.60
C THR A 232 10.53 -10.93 -2.37
N GLY A 233 10.46 -9.88 -3.19
CA GLY A 233 9.29 -9.64 -4.05
C GLY A 233 7.98 -9.34 -3.31
N GLN A 234 8.04 -8.97 -2.02
CA GLN A 234 6.83 -8.62 -1.27
C GLN A 234 6.21 -7.36 -1.84
N THR A 235 4.89 -7.36 -1.99
CA THR A 235 4.16 -6.21 -2.52
C THR A 235 3.27 -5.62 -1.43
N LEU A 236 3.39 -4.31 -1.20
CA LEU A 236 2.48 -3.55 -0.35
C LEU A 236 1.89 -2.36 -1.08
N LEU A 237 0.66 -2.03 -0.73
CA LEU A 237 0.00 -0.80 -1.14
C LEU A 237 0.14 0.23 -0.02
N LEU A 238 0.51 1.44 -0.40
CA LEU A 238 0.71 2.58 0.48
C LEU A 238 -0.25 3.69 0.09
N THR A 239 -0.67 4.49 1.05
CA THR A 239 -1.46 5.69 0.81
C THR A 239 -0.93 6.85 1.65
N VAL A 240 -1.24 8.08 1.24
CA VAL A 240 -0.83 9.26 1.99
C VAL A 240 -1.84 9.53 3.11
N GLN A 241 -1.37 9.49 4.35
CA GLN A 241 -2.13 9.87 5.55
C GLN A 241 -1.31 10.87 6.35
N ASP A 242 -1.94 11.95 6.81
CA ASP A 242 -1.31 13.02 7.58
C ASP A 242 -0.03 13.60 6.92
N GLY A 243 -0.01 13.63 5.58
CA GLY A 243 1.12 14.14 4.81
C GLY A 243 2.30 13.17 4.64
N ALA A 244 2.18 11.93 5.12
CA ALA A 244 3.21 10.90 4.99
C ALA A 244 2.68 9.64 4.31
N TRP A 245 3.56 8.88 3.66
CA TRP A 245 3.22 7.56 3.15
C TRP A 245 3.03 6.58 4.30
N GLN A 246 1.98 5.79 4.23
CA GLN A 246 1.68 4.73 5.21
C GLN A 246 1.14 3.49 4.47
N VAL A 247 1.45 2.31 4.98
CA VAL A 247 0.90 1.05 4.44
C VAL A 247 -0.61 1.02 4.66
N MET A 248 -1.37 0.65 3.63
CA MET A 248 -2.82 0.57 3.71
C MET A 248 -3.26 -0.54 4.67
N ASP A 249 -4.20 -0.24 5.54
CA ASP A 249 -4.82 -1.24 6.41
C ASP A 249 -5.79 -2.15 5.62
N ALA A 250 -6.23 -3.25 6.24
CA ALA A 250 -7.13 -4.22 5.60
C ALA A 250 -8.45 -3.59 5.13
N ALA A 251 -9.01 -2.64 5.89
CA ALA A 251 -10.28 -1.99 5.55
C ALA A 251 -10.11 -0.99 4.39
N GLN A 252 -8.94 -0.35 4.28
CA GLN A 252 -8.55 0.53 3.18
C GLN A 252 -8.28 -0.29 1.92
N LEU A 253 -7.56 -1.41 2.04
CA LEU A 253 -7.35 -2.35 0.95
C LEU A 253 -8.70 -2.82 0.40
N GLN A 254 -9.60 -3.28 1.26
CA GLN A 254 -10.93 -3.74 0.84
C GLN A 254 -11.76 -2.63 0.17
N ARG A 255 -11.76 -1.40 0.70
CA ARG A 255 -12.42 -0.26 0.05
C ARG A 255 -11.81 0.08 -1.31
N SER A 256 -10.49 0.04 -1.43
CA SER A 256 -9.80 0.30 -2.70
C SER A 256 -10.06 -0.77 -3.74
N GLN A 257 -10.19 -2.04 -3.32
CA GLN A 257 -10.57 -3.15 -4.17
C GLN A 257 -12.03 -3.01 -4.63
N MET A 258 -12.95 -2.64 -3.74
CA MET A 258 -14.34 -2.35 -4.09
C MET A 258 -14.49 -1.15 -5.04
N ALA A 259 -13.62 -0.14 -4.92
CA ALA A 259 -13.62 1.01 -5.83
C ALA A 259 -12.99 0.72 -7.20
N GLN A 260 -12.09 -0.28 -7.26
CA GLN A 260 -11.52 -0.79 -8.51
C GLN A 260 -12.36 -1.91 -9.13
N ALA A 261 -13.28 -2.50 -8.37
CA ALA A 261 -14.23 -3.45 -8.91
C ALA A 261 -15.01 -2.74 -10.04
N PRO A 262 -15.10 -3.34 -11.24
CA PRO A 262 -15.84 -2.73 -12.33
C PRO A 262 -17.26 -2.47 -11.85
N SER A 263 -17.62 -1.18 -11.72
CA SER A 263 -19.01 -0.82 -11.46
C SER A 263 -19.85 -1.35 -12.61
N PRO A 264 -20.86 -2.19 -12.36
CA PRO A 264 -21.79 -2.57 -13.40
C PRO A 264 -22.65 -1.33 -13.65
N GLU A 265 -22.24 -0.47 -14.58
CA GLU A 265 -23.10 0.36 -15.44
C GLU A 265 -22.35 1.56 -16.05
N ALA A 266 -22.17 1.52 -17.38
CA ALA A 266 -22.54 2.59 -18.33
C ALA A 266 -21.87 2.36 -19.69
N GLY A 267 -22.23 1.25 -20.35
CA GLY A 267 -21.80 0.97 -21.72
C GLY A 267 -22.58 -0.20 -22.29
N THR A 268 -23.72 0.08 -22.91
CA THR A 268 -24.62 -0.87 -23.63
C THR A 268 -25.70 -1.59 -22.80
N SER A 269 -26.40 -0.86 -21.93
CA SER A 269 -27.73 -1.27 -21.48
C SER A 269 -28.75 -1.13 -22.63
N GLY A 270 -29.39 -2.22 -23.02
CA GLY A 270 -30.60 -2.14 -23.84
C GLY A 270 -31.08 -3.49 -24.35
N LEU A 271 -30.17 -4.31 -24.90
CA LEU A 271 -30.56 -5.59 -25.52
C LEU A 271 -29.55 -6.72 -25.26
N ARG A 272 -28.25 -6.50 -25.04
CA ARG A 272 -27.32 -7.63 -24.85
C ARG A 272 -27.45 -8.37 -23.51
N GLY A 273 -27.65 -7.63 -22.41
CA GLY A 273 -27.74 -8.24 -21.07
C GLY A 273 -28.98 -9.12 -20.86
N TRP A 274 -30.10 -8.83 -21.54
CA TRP A 274 -31.29 -9.70 -21.49
C TRP A 274 -31.09 -11.00 -22.28
N TRP A 275 -30.35 -10.94 -23.40
CA TRP A 275 -30.09 -12.11 -24.25
C TRP A 275 -29.09 -13.07 -23.59
N GLN A 276 -28.12 -12.56 -22.83
CA GLN A 276 -27.19 -13.37 -22.02
C GLN A 276 -27.84 -14.10 -20.85
N ARG A 277 -29.04 -13.69 -20.40
CA ARG A 277 -29.84 -14.47 -19.43
C ARG A 277 -30.60 -15.62 -20.08
N LEU A 278 -30.81 -15.59 -21.40
CA LEU A 278 -31.57 -16.60 -22.15
C LEU A 278 -30.67 -17.66 -22.82
N THR A 279 -29.40 -17.35 -23.04
CA THR A 279 -28.38 -18.31 -23.47
C THR A 279 -27.47 -18.60 -22.28
N GLY A 280 -27.55 -19.79 -21.68
CA GLY A 280 -26.82 -20.17 -20.45
C GLY A 280 -25.31 -19.88 -20.44
N PRO A 281 -24.61 -20.17 -19.32
CA PRO A 281 -23.31 -19.59 -18.98
C PRO A 281 -22.34 -19.50 -20.16
N THR A 282 -21.95 -18.27 -20.51
CA THR A 282 -20.84 -18.04 -21.43
C THR A 282 -19.58 -18.66 -20.83
N GLU A 283 -18.80 -19.30 -21.69
CA GLU A 283 -17.48 -19.84 -21.37
C GLU A 283 -16.65 -18.82 -20.57
N PRO A 284 -15.93 -19.23 -19.52
CA PRO A 284 -15.11 -18.31 -18.74
C PRO A 284 -14.05 -17.67 -19.65
N ASP A 285 -13.96 -16.34 -19.62
CA ASP A 285 -12.92 -15.58 -20.30
C ASP A 285 -11.64 -15.55 -19.44
N ASP A 286 -10.56 -15.02 -20.00
CA ASP A 286 -9.25 -14.98 -19.35
C ASP A 286 -9.28 -14.21 -18.03
N ASP A 287 -10.16 -13.21 -17.92
CA ASP A 287 -10.31 -12.37 -16.72
C ASP A 287 -11.03 -13.14 -15.60
N ALA A 288 -12.06 -13.91 -15.95
CA ALA A 288 -12.74 -14.82 -15.04
C ALA A 288 -11.80 -15.94 -14.55
N ILE A 289 -11.00 -16.53 -15.45
CA ILE A 289 -10.00 -17.55 -15.12
C ILE A 289 -8.95 -16.99 -14.17
N TRP A 290 -8.42 -15.80 -14.46
CA TRP A 290 -7.44 -15.15 -13.60
C TRP A 290 -8.01 -14.85 -12.21
N THR A 291 -9.24 -14.34 -12.15
CA THR A 291 -9.91 -14.03 -10.88
C THR A 291 -10.08 -15.27 -10.01
N ALA A 292 -10.40 -16.42 -10.61
CA ALA A 292 -10.50 -17.69 -9.91
C ALA A 292 -9.14 -18.20 -9.39
N LEU A 293 -8.04 -17.87 -10.08
CA LEU A 293 -6.67 -18.26 -9.71
C LEU A 293 -6.03 -17.38 -8.63
N MET A 294 -6.42 -16.11 -8.54
CA MET A 294 -5.81 -15.15 -7.60
C MET A 294 -5.69 -15.65 -6.15
N PRO A 295 -6.70 -16.33 -5.56
CA PRO A 295 -6.60 -16.83 -4.20
C PRO A 295 -5.54 -17.92 -3.99
N HIS A 296 -5.08 -18.58 -5.07
CA HIS A 296 -4.15 -19.72 -5.01
C HIS A 296 -2.77 -19.37 -5.56
N VAL A 297 -2.63 -18.22 -6.23
CA VAL A 297 -1.37 -17.71 -6.76
C VAL A 297 -0.85 -16.64 -5.81
N HIS A 298 0.07 -17.03 -4.92
CA HIS A 298 0.68 -16.10 -3.95
C HIS A 298 1.59 -15.08 -4.64
N GLY A 299 1.07 -13.86 -4.85
CA GLY A 299 1.88 -12.67 -5.13
C GLY A 299 2.41 -12.49 -6.55
N LEU A 300 2.01 -13.34 -7.50
CA LEU A 300 2.39 -13.17 -8.92
C LEU A 300 1.30 -12.42 -9.68
N SER A 301 1.69 -11.44 -10.52
CA SER A 301 0.75 -10.75 -11.41
C SER A 301 0.46 -11.59 -12.66
N ARG A 302 -0.65 -11.28 -13.33
CA ARG A 302 -1.05 -11.94 -14.58
C ARG A 302 0.02 -11.80 -15.66
N GLU A 303 0.68 -10.64 -15.73
CA GLU A 303 1.78 -10.41 -16.68
C GLU A 303 3.03 -11.21 -16.31
N ALA A 304 3.32 -11.37 -15.01
CA ALA A 304 4.45 -12.17 -14.54
C ALA A 304 4.27 -13.66 -14.87
N LEU A 305 3.03 -14.15 -14.86
CA LEU A 305 2.68 -15.52 -15.24
C LEU A 305 2.41 -15.71 -16.73
N GLN A 306 2.38 -14.63 -17.52
CA GLN A 306 1.95 -14.64 -18.92
C GLN A 306 0.69 -15.49 -19.15
N LEU A 307 -0.31 -15.36 -18.27
CA LEU A 307 -1.46 -16.23 -18.31
C LEU A 307 -2.22 -16.03 -19.63
N ARG A 308 -2.38 -17.11 -20.39
CA ARG A 308 -3.22 -17.17 -21.58
C ARG A 308 -4.18 -18.33 -21.48
N LYS A 309 -5.44 -18.08 -21.79
CA LYS A 309 -6.40 -19.16 -21.99
C LYS A 309 -6.03 -19.96 -23.24
N GLY A 310 -5.99 -21.28 -23.10
CA GLY A 310 -5.95 -22.22 -24.22
C GLY A 310 -7.37 -22.55 -24.66
N SER A 311 -7.84 -23.76 -24.35
CA SER A 311 -9.20 -24.23 -24.64
C SER A 311 -10.00 -24.46 -23.36
N CYS A 312 -11.32 -24.23 -23.39
CA CYS A 312 -12.22 -24.62 -22.32
C CYS A 312 -13.28 -25.57 -22.84
N GLU A 313 -13.43 -26.72 -22.20
CA GLU A 313 -14.47 -27.69 -22.50
C GLU A 313 -15.53 -27.68 -21.41
N ARG A 314 -16.79 -27.54 -21.80
CA ARG A 314 -17.91 -27.60 -20.86
C ARG A 314 -18.11 -29.05 -20.40
N GLN A 315 -17.98 -29.30 -19.10
CA GLN A 315 -18.17 -30.63 -18.51
C GLN A 315 -19.62 -30.84 -18.06
N ALA A 316 -20.23 -29.80 -17.47
CA ALA A 316 -21.61 -29.80 -17.01
C ALA A 316 -22.15 -28.36 -16.97
N GLU A 317 -23.42 -28.17 -16.61
CA GLU A 317 -23.99 -26.84 -16.42
C GLU A 317 -23.24 -26.08 -15.32
N GLY A 318 -22.66 -24.93 -15.66
CA GLY A 318 -21.84 -24.14 -14.73
C GLY A 318 -20.47 -24.74 -14.41
N ARG A 319 -20.01 -25.80 -15.10
CA ARG A 319 -18.68 -26.39 -14.92
C ARG A 319 -17.90 -26.46 -16.22
N PHE A 320 -16.69 -25.91 -16.21
CA PHE A 320 -15.76 -25.92 -17.33
C PHE A 320 -14.42 -26.52 -16.91
N ARG A 321 -13.80 -27.30 -17.79
CA ARG A 321 -12.40 -27.71 -17.66
C ARG A 321 -11.60 -26.91 -18.68
N CYS A 322 -10.68 -26.10 -18.21
CA CYS A 322 -9.90 -25.19 -19.04
C CYS A 322 -8.43 -25.58 -19.05
N VAL A 323 -7.81 -25.46 -20.22
CA VAL A 323 -6.37 -25.48 -20.42
C VAL A 323 -5.89 -24.04 -20.35
N ILE A 324 -4.93 -23.77 -19.48
CA ILE A 324 -4.29 -22.46 -19.34
C ILE A 324 -2.79 -22.60 -19.63
N HIS A 325 -2.21 -21.56 -20.19
CA HIS A 325 -0.76 -21.43 -20.38
C HIS A 325 -0.21 -20.43 -19.37
N LEU A 326 0.75 -20.86 -18.56
CA LEU A 326 1.51 -20.06 -17.60
C LEU A 326 2.97 -20.00 -18.10
N GLY A 327 3.29 -18.98 -18.89
CA GLY A 327 4.52 -18.95 -19.67
C GLY A 327 4.57 -20.12 -20.66
N ASP A 328 5.59 -20.97 -20.56
CA ASP A 328 5.77 -22.16 -21.40
C ASP A 328 5.08 -23.42 -20.83
N ARG A 329 4.44 -23.32 -19.65
CA ARG A 329 3.76 -24.44 -19.00
C ARG A 329 2.28 -24.46 -19.33
N GLU A 330 1.78 -25.63 -19.68
CA GLU A 330 0.34 -25.88 -19.83
C GLU A 330 -0.20 -26.51 -18.53
N GLU A 331 -1.27 -25.94 -17.98
CA GLU A 331 -1.98 -26.48 -16.82
C GLU A 331 -3.47 -26.65 -17.11
N ARG A 332 -4.08 -27.64 -16.44
CA ARG A 332 -5.51 -27.92 -16.55
C ARG A 332 -6.17 -27.55 -15.25
N ILE A 333 -7.20 -26.73 -15.35
CA ILE A 333 -7.98 -26.27 -14.20
C ILE A 333 -9.45 -26.61 -14.41
N SER A 334 -10.12 -26.94 -13.31
CA SER A 334 -11.55 -27.14 -13.28
C SER A 334 -12.20 -25.93 -12.61
N LEU A 335 -13.18 -25.32 -13.28
CA LEU A 335 -13.88 -24.13 -12.83
C LEU A 335 -15.36 -24.42 -12.64
N ILE A 336 -15.89 -24.00 -11.50
CA ILE A 336 -17.32 -24.04 -11.20
C ILE A 336 -17.86 -22.62 -11.03
N ARG A 337 -19.07 -22.37 -11.53
CA ARG A 337 -19.74 -21.09 -11.41
C ARG A 337 -20.48 -21.02 -10.07
N GLU A 338 -20.07 -20.09 -9.22
CA GLU A 338 -20.75 -19.74 -7.98
C GLU A 338 -21.34 -18.33 -8.12
N GLY A 339 -22.65 -18.26 -8.40
CA GLY A 339 -23.34 -17.00 -8.67
C GLY A 339 -22.83 -16.31 -9.94
N GLU A 340 -22.20 -15.14 -9.78
CA GLU A 340 -21.62 -14.37 -10.88
C GLU A 340 -20.11 -14.61 -11.06
N SER A 341 -19.47 -15.36 -10.16
CA SER A 341 -18.04 -15.63 -10.16
C SER A 341 -17.69 -17.07 -10.53
N TRP A 342 -16.46 -17.29 -10.97
CA TRP A 342 -15.88 -18.61 -11.19
C TRP A 342 -14.91 -18.94 -10.06
N VAL A 343 -14.97 -20.16 -9.56
CA VAL A 343 -14.11 -20.65 -8.47
C VAL A 343 -13.37 -21.89 -8.96
N LEU A 344 -12.11 -22.02 -8.58
CA LEU A 344 -11.32 -23.22 -8.82
C LEU A 344 -11.90 -24.37 -8.02
N GLN A 345 -12.16 -25.47 -8.71
CA GLN A 345 -12.55 -26.72 -8.10
C GLN A 345 -11.29 -27.58 -8.01
N ASP A 346 -10.79 -27.77 -6.80
CA ASP A 346 -9.74 -28.76 -6.53
C ASP A 346 -10.26 -30.15 -6.94
N GLU A 347 -9.55 -30.82 -7.85
CA GLU A 347 -9.85 -32.20 -8.28
C GLU A 347 -9.25 -33.24 -7.33
#